data_AF-A0AAQ4VMR0-F1
#
_entry.id   AF-A0AAQ4VMR0-F1
#
_cell.length_a   1.000
_cell.length_b   1.000
_cell.length_c   1.000
_cell.angle_alpha   90.00
_cell.angle_beta   90.00
_cell.angle_gamma   90.00
#
_symmetry.space_group_name_H-M   'P 1'
#
loop_
_entity.id
_entity.type
_entity.pdbx_description
1 polymer ?
#
loop_
_entity_poly.entity_id
_entity_poly.type
_entity_poly.pdbx_seq_one_letter_code
_entity_poly.pdbx_strand_id
1 'polypeptide(L)'
;MVERAGWCRKKSPGFVEYGLMVLLLLLLLGAIVTLGVFYSIALRDSSLKSDICTTPSCVIAAARILENMDQSRNPCENFYQYACGGWLRHHVIPETNSRYSVFDILRDELEVILKGVLEDSTSQHRPAVEKAKTLYRSCMNQSVIEKRDSEPLLSVLKMVGGWPVAMDKWNETMGLKWELERQLAVLNSQFNRRVLIDLFIWNDDQNSSRHVIYIDQPTLGMPSREYYFQEDNNHKVRKAYLEFMTSVATMLRKDQNLSKESAMVREEMAEVLELETHLANATVPQEKRHDVTALYHRMDLMELQERFGLKGFSV
;
A
#
# COMPACT_ATOMS: atom_id res chain seq x y z
N MET A 1 36.98 86.05 -79.99
CA MET A 1 38.23 85.74 -79.27
C MET A 1 37.89 85.47 -77.81
N VAL A 2 38.60 84.49 -77.24
CA VAL A 2 38.31 83.73 -76.01
C VAL A 2 38.54 84.53 -74.74
N GLU A 3 37.69 84.31 -73.71
CA GLU A 3 38.01 84.25 -72.27
C GLU A 3 36.72 83.95 -71.48
N ARG A 4 36.64 83.27 -70.34
CA ARG A 4 37.36 82.19 -69.63
C ARG A 4 36.38 81.73 -68.52
N ALA A 5 36.43 80.46 -68.12
CA ALA A 5 35.54 79.85 -67.13
C ALA A 5 35.76 80.35 -65.68
N GLY A 6 34.70 80.27 -64.84
CA GLY A 6 34.86 80.28 -63.38
C GLY A 6 33.61 80.54 -62.54
N TRP A 7 33.16 79.48 -61.84
CA TRP A 7 32.35 79.45 -60.60
C TRP A 7 30.81 79.48 -60.61
N CYS A 8 30.24 78.31 -60.24
CA CYS A 8 28.87 78.12 -59.76
C CYS A 8 28.64 78.81 -58.42
N ARG A 9 27.67 79.72 -58.37
CA ARG A 9 27.21 80.42 -57.16
C ARG A 9 26.23 79.51 -56.39
N LYS A 10 26.66 78.92 -55.28
CA LYS A 10 25.76 78.27 -54.31
C LYS A 10 24.89 79.36 -53.67
N LYS A 11 23.57 79.32 -53.87
CA LYS A 11 22.61 80.13 -53.11
C LYS A 11 22.63 79.66 -51.65
N SER A 12 22.86 80.59 -50.73
CA SER A 12 22.72 80.35 -49.29
C SER A 12 21.25 80.13 -48.95
N PRO A 13 20.88 79.11 -48.14
CA PRO A 13 19.50 78.91 -47.76
C PRO A 13 18.98 80.09 -46.94
N GLY A 14 17.76 80.53 -47.19
CA GLY A 14 17.12 81.61 -46.44
C GLY A 14 16.81 81.17 -45.00
N PHE A 15 16.66 82.12 -44.08
CA PHE A 15 16.35 81.89 -42.64
C PHE A 15 15.14 80.95 -42.42
N VAL A 16 14.18 80.93 -43.36
CA VAL A 16 12.99 80.05 -43.36
C VAL A 16 13.34 78.59 -43.71
N GLU A 17 14.29 78.34 -44.62
CA GLU A 17 14.75 76.99 -44.97
C GLU A 17 15.53 76.35 -43.81
N TYR A 18 16.33 77.13 -43.09
CA TYR A 18 16.97 76.65 -41.84
C TYR A 18 15.93 76.30 -40.77
N GLY A 19 14.88 77.12 -40.61
CA GLY A 19 13.77 76.83 -39.69
C GLY A 19 13.05 75.52 -40.03
N LEU A 20 12.73 75.30 -41.31
CA LEU A 20 12.09 74.07 -41.79
C LEU A 20 12.99 72.83 -41.62
N MET A 21 14.29 72.96 -41.90
CA MET A 21 15.26 71.88 -41.71
C MET A 21 15.42 71.50 -40.24
N VAL A 22 15.47 72.48 -39.33
CA VAL A 22 15.51 72.23 -37.88
C VAL A 22 14.22 71.57 -37.40
N LEU A 23 13.05 72.01 -37.90
CA LEU A 23 11.77 71.43 -37.50
C LEU A 23 11.59 69.99 -38.01
N LEU A 24 12.05 69.69 -39.24
CA LEU A 24 12.11 68.33 -39.77
C LEU A 24 13.07 67.44 -38.97
N LEU A 25 14.23 67.96 -38.57
CA LEU A 25 15.18 67.24 -37.72
C LEU A 25 14.60 66.96 -36.33
N LEU A 26 13.87 67.91 -35.75
CA LEU A 26 13.20 67.70 -34.45
C LEU A 26 12.05 66.69 -34.55
N LEU A 27 11.27 66.70 -35.63
CA LEU A 27 10.22 65.70 -35.87
C LEU A 27 10.80 64.31 -36.12
N LEU A 28 11.92 64.21 -36.87
CA LEU A 28 12.63 62.95 -37.08
C LEU A 28 13.24 62.41 -35.78
N LEU A 29 13.84 63.27 -34.95
CA LEU A 29 14.33 62.91 -33.63
C LEU A 29 13.19 62.45 -32.72
N GLY A 30 12.06 63.16 -32.73
CA GLY A 30 10.85 62.76 -32.00
C GLY A 30 10.34 61.38 -32.44
N ALA A 31 10.25 61.15 -33.76
CA ALA A 31 9.83 59.86 -34.32
C ALA A 31 10.79 58.72 -33.93
N ILE A 32 12.11 58.94 -34.00
CA ILE A 32 13.13 57.96 -33.61
C ILE A 32 13.04 57.64 -32.11
N VAL A 33 12.83 58.64 -31.26
CA VAL A 33 12.64 58.43 -29.81
C VAL A 33 11.37 57.63 -29.54
N THR A 34 10.25 57.97 -30.20
CA THR A 34 8.99 57.20 -30.03
C THR A 34 9.11 55.76 -30.53
N LEU A 35 9.80 55.53 -31.65
CA LEU A 35 10.11 54.18 -32.15
C LEU A 35 11.03 53.42 -31.18
N GLY A 36 12.03 54.08 -30.60
CA GLY A 36 12.91 53.49 -29.59
C GLY A 36 12.16 53.15 -28.29
N VAL A 37 11.21 53.99 -27.86
CA VAL A 37 10.33 53.70 -26.72
C VAL A 37 9.38 52.54 -27.03
N PHE A 38 8.75 52.52 -28.20
CA PHE A 38 7.90 51.38 -28.61
C PHE A 38 8.70 50.08 -28.74
N TYR A 39 9.91 50.13 -29.30
CA TYR A 39 10.78 48.97 -29.44
C TYR A 39 11.28 48.47 -28.08
N SER A 40 11.61 49.36 -27.15
CA SER A 40 12.00 48.98 -25.78
C SER A 40 10.83 48.41 -24.97
N ILE A 41 9.61 48.92 -25.15
CA ILE A 41 8.39 48.35 -24.56
C ILE A 41 8.11 46.97 -25.15
N ALA A 42 8.19 46.80 -26.48
CA ALA A 42 7.98 45.51 -27.15
C ALA A 42 9.05 44.46 -26.76
N LEU A 43 10.32 44.89 -26.61
CA LEU A 43 11.39 44.02 -26.12
C LEU A 43 11.16 43.62 -24.66
N ARG A 44 10.67 44.55 -23.82
CA ARG A 44 10.34 44.26 -22.41
C ARG A 44 9.18 43.26 -22.28
N ASP A 45 8.21 43.32 -23.19
CA ASP A 45 7.08 42.39 -23.26
C ASP A 45 7.53 40.99 -23.74
N SER A 46 8.44 40.93 -24.73
CA SER A 46 9.03 39.65 -25.17
C SER A 46 9.96 38.99 -24.14
N SER A 47 10.51 39.78 -23.21
CA SER A 47 11.29 39.32 -22.05
C SER A 47 10.41 38.80 -20.90
N LEU A 48 9.09 39.06 -20.93
CA LEU A 48 8.09 38.51 -20.03
C LEU A 48 7.35 37.34 -20.70
N LYS A 49 8.07 36.47 -21.42
CA LYS A 49 7.57 35.09 -21.59
C LYS A 49 7.50 34.48 -20.20
N SER A 50 6.31 34.35 -19.65
CA SER A 50 6.11 33.84 -18.29
C SER A 50 6.87 32.53 -18.11
N ASP A 51 7.67 32.41 -17.05
CA ASP A 51 8.32 31.15 -16.61
C ASP A 51 7.29 30.07 -16.17
N ILE A 52 6.01 30.24 -16.50
CA ILE A 52 4.92 29.36 -16.14
C ILE A 52 4.84 28.22 -17.16
N CYS A 53 5.02 27.01 -16.66
CA CYS A 53 4.85 25.81 -17.48
C CYS A 53 3.38 25.60 -17.85
N THR A 54 3.07 25.65 -19.15
CA THR A 54 1.72 25.42 -19.69
C THR A 54 1.58 24.10 -20.43
N THR A 55 2.55 23.19 -20.28
CA THR A 55 2.42 21.84 -20.86
C THR A 55 1.24 21.09 -20.22
N PRO A 56 0.60 20.15 -20.92
CA PRO A 56 -0.52 19.39 -20.38
C PRO A 56 -0.21 18.73 -19.03
N SER A 57 0.98 18.14 -18.86
CA SER A 57 1.41 17.52 -17.61
C SER A 57 1.52 18.53 -16.46
N CYS A 58 2.04 19.73 -16.72
CA CYS A 58 2.11 20.80 -15.71
C CYS A 58 0.72 21.26 -15.28
N VAL A 59 -0.21 21.44 -16.23
CA VAL A 59 -1.57 21.86 -15.94
C VAL A 59 -2.32 20.81 -15.11
N ILE A 60 -2.22 19.53 -15.47
CA ILE A 60 -2.85 18.42 -14.73
C ILE A 60 -2.29 18.32 -13.30
N ALA A 61 -0.96 18.39 -13.16
CA ALA A 61 -0.32 18.34 -11.85
C ALA A 61 -0.72 19.52 -10.97
N ALA A 62 -0.70 20.75 -11.52
CA ALA A 62 -1.11 21.95 -10.80
C ALA A 62 -2.59 21.89 -10.39
N ALA A 63 -3.48 21.43 -11.27
CA ALA A 63 -4.90 21.25 -10.97
C ALA A 63 -5.10 20.29 -9.79
N ARG A 64 -4.44 19.12 -9.81
CA ARG A 64 -4.50 18.14 -8.71
C ARG A 64 -3.97 18.69 -7.39
N ILE A 65 -2.91 19.48 -7.41
CA ILE A 65 -2.37 20.12 -6.19
C ILE A 65 -3.41 21.09 -5.62
N LEU A 66 -3.99 21.95 -6.46
CA LEU A 66 -4.96 22.95 -6.03
C LEU A 66 -6.26 22.32 -5.53
N GLU A 67 -6.74 21.26 -6.16
CA GLU A 67 -7.95 20.54 -5.75
C GLU A 67 -7.84 19.90 -4.36
N ASN A 68 -6.66 19.36 -4.03
CA ASN A 68 -6.41 18.71 -2.76
C ASN A 68 -6.17 19.69 -1.60
N MET A 69 -5.71 20.91 -1.93
CA MET A 69 -5.33 21.94 -0.98
C MET A 69 -6.55 22.69 -0.41
N ASP A 70 -6.45 23.11 0.85
CA ASP A 70 -7.34 24.10 1.47
C ASP A 70 -6.56 25.40 1.75
N GLN A 71 -6.62 26.33 0.78
CA GLN A 71 -5.92 27.62 0.86
C GLN A 71 -6.42 28.54 1.99
N SER A 72 -7.54 28.21 2.64
CA SER A 72 -8.03 28.95 3.80
C SER A 72 -7.24 28.68 5.08
N ARG A 73 -6.37 27.65 5.08
CA ARG A 73 -5.57 27.24 6.24
C ARG A 73 -4.16 27.81 6.18
N ASN A 74 -3.61 28.17 7.34
CA ASN A 74 -2.22 28.61 7.43
C ASN A 74 -1.26 27.40 7.34
N PRO A 75 -0.39 27.32 6.30
CA PRO A 75 0.55 26.20 6.16
C PRO A 75 1.55 26.11 7.31
N CYS A 76 1.88 27.21 7.99
CA CYS A 76 2.82 27.24 9.11
C CYS A 76 2.22 26.71 10.42
N GLU A 77 0.88 26.60 10.50
CA GLU A 77 0.17 26.09 11.68
C GLU A 77 -0.24 24.62 11.49
N ASN A 78 -0.81 24.29 10.33
CA ASN A 78 -1.23 22.93 10.03
C ASN A 78 -1.06 22.65 8.53
N PHE A 79 0.16 22.25 8.16
CA PHE A 79 0.49 21.95 6.78
C PHE A 79 -0.35 20.80 6.20
N TYR A 80 -0.78 19.84 7.02
CA TYR A 80 -1.64 18.73 6.56
C TYR A 80 -3.02 19.23 6.14
N GLN A 81 -3.68 20.07 6.95
CA GLN A 81 -4.97 20.66 6.58
C GLN A 81 -4.83 21.62 5.40
N TYR A 82 -3.75 22.40 5.32
CA TYR A 82 -3.47 23.21 4.14
C TYR A 82 -3.30 22.34 2.88
N ALA A 83 -2.47 21.30 2.91
CA ALA A 83 -2.16 20.51 1.72
C ALA A 83 -3.25 19.50 1.33
N CYS A 84 -4.04 19.00 2.28
CA CYS A 84 -4.98 17.89 2.08
C CYS A 84 -6.43 18.22 2.45
N GLY A 85 -6.72 19.40 3.00
CA GLY A 85 -8.08 19.75 3.48
C GLY A 85 -9.13 19.83 2.36
N GLY A 86 -8.72 20.13 1.12
CA GLY A 86 -9.56 20.00 -0.06
C GLY A 86 -9.91 18.53 -0.32
N TRP A 87 -8.92 17.64 -0.30
CA TRP A 87 -9.12 16.20 -0.52
C TRP A 87 -10.04 15.58 0.52
N LEU A 88 -9.83 15.88 1.82
CA LEU A 88 -10.63 15.36 2.93
C LEU A 88 -12.11 15.74 2.86
N ARG A 89 -12.45 16.88 2.24
CA ARG A 89 -13.84 17.31 2.05
C ARG A 89 -14.56 16.57 0.93
N HIS A 90 -13.83 16.17 -0.10
CA HIS A 90 -14.41 15.54 -1.29
C HIS A 90 -14.38 14.01 -1.25
N HIS A 91 -13.59 13.40 -0.37
CA HIS A 91 -13.40 11.95 -0.31
C HIS A 91 -13.94 11.37 0.99
N VAL A 92 -14.94 10.49 0.86
CA VAL A 92 -15.42 9.64 1.94
C VAL A 92 -14.74 8.28 1.81
N ILE A 93 -14.39 7.66 2.94
CA ILE A 93 -13.83 6.31 2.94
C ILE A 93 -14.91 5.34 2.43
N PRO A 94 -14.68 4.60 1.33
CA PRO A 94 -15.64 3.62 0.84
C PRO A 94 -15.92 2.53 1.89
N GLU A 95 -17.13 1.97 1.91
CA GLU A 95 -17.55 0.93 2.87
C GLU A 95 -16.67 -0.33 2.86
N THR A 96 -16.01 -0.61 1.73
CA THR A 96 -15.10 -1.75 1.56
C THR A 96 -13.70 -1.50 2.10
N ASN A 97 -13.40 -0.28 2.57
CA ASN A 97 -12.06 0.16 2.92
C ASN A 97 -12.01 0.61 4.39
N SER A 98 -10.97 0.21 5.12
CA SER A 98 -10.72 0.67 6.49
C SER A 98 -9.99 2.02 6.55
N ARG A 99 -9.38 2.42 5.43
CA ARG A 99 -8.70 3.70 5.22
C ARG A 99 -8.77 4.06 3.74
N TYR A 100 -8.71 5.34 3.43
CA TYR A 100 -8.65 5.80 2.04
C TYR A 100 -7.64 6.92 1.88
N SER A 101 -6.87 6.86 0.82
CA SER A 101 -5.79 7.79 0.51
C SER A 101 -5.45 7.74 -0.98
N VAL A 102 -4.53 8.59 -1.41
CA VAL A 102 -4.00 8.54 -2.78
C VAL A 102 -3.40 7.18 -3.13
N PHE A 103 -2.82 6.45 -2.17
CA PHE A 103 -2.29 5.11 -2.42
C PHE A 103 -3.40 4.09 -2.70
N ASP A 104 -4.55 4.24 -2.03
CA ASP A 104 -5.71 3.37 -2.25
C ASP A 104 -6.32 3.64 -3.62
N ILE A 105 -6.46 4.92 -4.03
CA ILE A 105 -6.91 5.29 -5.39
C ILE A 105 -6.00 4.66 -6.46
N LEU A 106 -4.68 4.78 -6.30
CA LEU A 106 -3.73 4.18 -7.25
C LEU A 106 -3.80 2.65 -7.27
N ARG A 107 -4.08 2.01 -6.13
CA ARG A 107 -4.31 0.57 -6.06
C ARG A 107 -5.59 0.18 -6.81
N ASP A 108 -6.69 0.91 -6.59
CA ASP A 108 -7.96 0.66 -7.25
C ASP A 108 -7.82 0.79 -8.79
N GLU A 109 -7.11 1.83 -9.26
CA GLU A 109 -6.80 2.01 -10.69
C GLU A 109 -5.93 0.87 -11.25
N LEU A 110 -4.92 0.44 -10.50
CA LEU A 110 -4.06 -0.69 -10.88
C LEU A 110 -4.87 -2.00 -10.96
N GLU A 111 -5.79 -2.24 -10.02
CA GLU A 111 -6.65 -3.43 -10.02
C GLU A 111 -7.53 -3.50 -11.27
N VAL A 112 -8.02 -2.36 -11.78
CA VAL A 112 -8.76 -2.30 -13.05
C VAL A 112 -7.88 -2.73 -14.23
N ILE A 113 -6.62 -2.28 -14.27
CA ILE A 113 -5.66 -2.68 -15.32
C ILE A 113 -5.36 -4.19 -15.20
N LEU A 114 -5.10 -4.68 -13.98
CA LEU A 114 -4.84 -6.10 -13.71
C LEU A 114 -6.02 -6.97 -14.13
N LYS A 115 -7.26 -6.56 -13.83
CA LYS A 115 -8.47 -7.22 -14.29
C LYS A 115 -8.50 -7.32 -15.81
N GLY A 116 -8.27 -6.19 -16.51
CA GLY A 116 -8.25 -6.15 -17.97
C GLY A 116 -7.25 -7.14 -18.59
N VAL A 117 -6.02 -7.21 -18.08
CA VAL A 117 -4.99 -8.13 -18.61
C VAL A 117 -5.23 -9.59 -18.26
N LEU A 118 -5.90 -9.88 -17.12
CA LEU A 118 -6.20 -11.25 -16.68
C LEU A 118 -7.45 -11.83 -17.36
N GLU A 119 -8.43 -10.98 -17.70
CA GLU A 119 -9.64 -11.36 -18.43
C GLU A 119 -9.45 -11.39 -19.94
N ASP A 120 -8.39 -10.77 -20.45
CA ASP A 120 -8.09 -10.76 -21.88
C ASP A 120 -8.08 -12.18 -22.47
N SER A 121 -8.79 -12.34 -23.58
CA SER A 121 -9.01 -13.62 -24.26
C SER A 121 -8.07 -13.86 -25.44
N THR A 122 -7.03 -13.02 -25.63
CA THR A 122 -6.04 -13.28 -26.67
C THR A 122 -5.41 -14.66 -26.51
N SER A 123 -5.14 -15.32 -27.65
CA SER A 123 -4.57 -16.67 -27.66
C SER A 123 -3.04 -16.60 -27.70
N GLN A 124 -2.41 -17.61 -27.08
CA GLN A 124 -0.95 -17.83 -27.01
C GLN A 124 -0.19 -16.97 -26.00
N HIS A 125 -0.38 -17.21 -24.70
CA HIS A 125 0.55 -16.71 -23.68
C HIS A 125 1.59 -17.73 -23.25
N ARG A 126 2.66 -17.24 -22.63
CA ARG A 126 3.66 -18.08 -21.96
C ARG A 126 2.98 -18.86 -20.82
N PRO A 127 3.44 -20.08 -20.48
CA PRO A 127 2.82 -20.91 -19.44
C PRO A 127 2.61 -20.21 -18.09
N ALA A 128 3.50 -19.29 -17.70
CA ALA A 128 3.35 -18.51 -16.47
C ALA A 128 2.10 -17.60 -16.48
N VAL A 129 1.84 -16.94 -17.60
CA VAL A 129 0.66 -16.07 -17.77
C VAL A 129 -0.62 -16.90 -17.83
N GLU A 130 -0.59 -18.05 -18.51
CA GLU A 130 -1.73 -18.98 -18.54
C GLU A 130 -2.12 -19.48 -17.14
N LYS A 131 -1.12 -19.78 -16.29
CA LYS A 131 -1.37 -20.13 -14.88
C LYS A 131 -2.00 -18.98 -14.11
N ALA A 132 -1.51 -17.74 -14.27
CA ALA A 132 -2.08 -16.57 -13.61
C ALA A 132 -3.54 -16.32 -14.04
N LYS A 133 -3.82 -16.38 -15.35
CA LYS A 133 -5.20 -16.25 -15.88
C LYS A 133 -6.11 -17.38 -15.41
N THR A 134 -5.60 -18.60 -15.34
CA THR A 134 -6.37 -19.75 -14.84
C THR A 134 -6.68 -19.61 -13.35
N LEU A 135 -5.71 -19.16 -12.55
CA LEU A 135 -5.91 -18.87 -11.13
C LEU A 135 -6.98 -17.79 -10.95
N TYR A 136 -6.89 -16.69 -11.71
CA TYR A 136 -7.89 -15.62 -11.69
C TYR A 136 -9.29 -16.16 -12.01
N ARG A 137 -9.45 -16.88 -13.13
CA ARG A 137 -10.73 -17.51 -13.51
C ARG A 137 -11.28 -18.45 -12.45
N SER A 138 -10.41 -19.20 -11.75
CA SER A 138 -10.83 -20.09 -10.67
C SER A 138 -11.35 -19.33 -9.45
N CYS A 139 -10.75 -18.16 -9.14
CA CYS A 139 -11.17 -17.29 -8.04
C CYS A 139 -12.51 -16.60 -8.35
N MET A 140 -12.70 -16.14 -9.59
CA MET A 140 -13.91 -15.41 -9.99
C MET A 140 -15.14 -16.30 -10.17
N ASN A 141 -14.99 -17.62 -10.27
CA ASN A 141 -16.09 -18.55 -10.49
C ASN A 141 -16.82 -18.89 -9.17
N GLN A 142 -17.64 -17.95 -8.70
CA GLN A 142 -18.40 -18.08 -7.46
C GLN A 142 -19.35 -19.28 -7.48
N SER A 143 -20.01 -19.59 -8.60
CA SER A 143 -20.94 -20.73 -8.69
C SER A 143 -20.28 -22.07 -8.36
N VAL A 144 -19.04 -22.25 -8.77
CA VAL A 144 -18.27 -23.47 -8.47
C VAL A 144 -17.76 -23.47 -7.02
N ILE A 145 -17.42 -22.31 -6.47
CA ILE A 145 -17.01 -22.14 -5.06
C ILE A 145 -18.20 -22.47 -4.15
N GLU A 146 -19.35 -21.84 -4.36
CA GLU A 146 -20.58 -22.04 -3.60
C GLU A 146 -21.09 -23.49 -3.68
N LYS A 147 -20.94 -24.14 -4.85
CA LYS A 147 -21.33 -25.55 -5.00
C LYS A 147 -20.49 -26.50 -4.14
N ARG A 148 -19.21 -26.19 -3.92
CA ARG A 148 -18.31 -27.02 -3.11
C ARG A 148 -18.42 -26.71 -1.62
N ASP A 149 -18.81 -25.49 -1.29
CA ASP A 149 -19.04 -25.04 0.09
C ASP A 149 -17.84 -25.39 1.00
N SER A 150 -18.09 -25.94 2.20
CA SER A 150 -17.07 -26.29 3.18
C SER A 150 -16.26 -27.57 2.87
N GLU A 151 -16.58 -28.31 1.80
CA GLU A 151 -15.92 -29.59 1.48
C GLU A 151 -14.39 -29.47 1.35
N PRO A 152 -13.81 -28.48 0.64
CA PRO A 152 -12.36 -28.33 0.54
C PRO A 152 -11.69 -28.08 1.90
N LEU A 153 -12.33 -27.29 2.78
CA LEU A 153 -11.81 -27.02 4.12
C LEU A 153 -11.85 -28.28 4.99
N LEU A 154 -12.93 -29.06 4.94
CA LEU A 154 -13.04 -30.33 5.66
C LEU A 154 -11.97 -31.34 5.21
N SER A 155 -11.60 -31.34 3.93
CA SER A 155 -10.49 -32.15 3.42
C SER A 155 -9.15 -31.72 4.04
N VAL A 156 -8.88 -30.41 4.09
CA VAL A 156 -7.67 -29.86 4.72
C VAL A 156 -7.62 -30.17 6.21
N LEU A 157 -8.74 -29.99 6.94
CA LEU A 157 -8.81 -30.30 8.37
C LEU A 157 -8.42 -31.76 8.65
N LYS A 158 -8.87 -32.72 7.84
CA LYS A 158 -8.47 -34.13 7.98
C LYS A 158 -6.96 -34.35 7.80
N MET A 159 -6.30 -33.55 6.95
CA MET A 159 -4.85 -33.65 6.73
C MET A 159 -4.02 -33.11 7.90
N VAL A 160 -4.57 -32.16 8.68
CA VAL A 160 -3.88 -31.49 9.80
C VAL A 160 -4.32 -31.98 11.18
N GLY A 161 -4.85 -33.20 11.26
CA GLY A 161 -5.25 -33.83 12.53
C GLY A 161 -6.64 -33.44 13.03
N GLY A 162 -7.45 -32.75 12.21
CA GLY A 162 -8.82 -32.36 12.52
C GLY A 162 -8.94 -31.05 13.27
N TRP A 163 -10.18 -30.65 13.56
CA TRP A 163 -10.48 -29.55 14.47
C TRP A 163 -11.47 -30.08 15.53
N PRO A 164 -11.05 -30.29 16.79
CA PRO A 164 -11.83 -31.00 17.79
C PRO A 164 -13.27 -30.49 17.94
N VAL A 165 -13.45 -29.17 18.07
CA VAL A 165 -14.77 -28.53 18.20
C VAL A 165 -15.71 -28.81 17.01
N ALA A 166 -15.17 -29.10 15.83
CA ALA A 166 -15.94 -29.35 14.60
C ALA A 166 -16.06 -30.85 14.28
N MET A 167 -15.67 -31.74 15.20
CA MET A 167 -15.70 -33.19 15.02
C MET A 167 -16.40 -33.86 16.19
N ASP A 168 -16.99 -35.04 15.94
CA ASP A 168 -17.49 -35.90 17.02
C ASP A 168 -16.43 -36.95 17.35
N LYS A 169 -16.27 -37.27 18.64
CA LYS A 169 -15.31 -38.28 19.14
C LYS A 169 -13.88 -38.08 18.61
N TRP A 170 -13.41 -36.83 18.57
CA TRP A 170 -12.06 -36.52 18.08
C TRP A 170 -10.98 -37.31 18.83
N ASN A 171 -11.10 -37.43 20.16
CA ASN A 171 -10.17 -38.21 21.00
C ASN A 171 -10.06 -39.67 20.58
N GLU A 172 -11.17 -40.31 20.19
CA GLU A 172 -11.21 -41.72 19.79
C GLU A 172 -10.70 -41.96 18.37
N THR A 173 -10.78 -40.95 17.50
CA THR A 173 -10.52 -41.07 16.07
C THR A 173 -9.15 -40.53 15.67
N MET A 174 -8.88 -39.26 15.98
CA MET A 174 -7.66 -38.54 15.62
C MET A 174 -6.70 -38.41 16.80
N GLY A 175 -7.24 -38.17 18.01
CA GLY A 175 -6.45 -37.84 19.20
C GLY A 175 -5.42 -38.92 19.58
N LEU A 176 -5.72 -40.20 19.37
CA LEU A 176 -4.80 -41.31 19.66
C LEU A 176 -3.51 -41.30 18.83
N LYS A 177 -3.52 -40.69 17.64
CA LYS A 177 -2.37 -40.61 16.73
C LYS A 177 -1.86 -39.18 16.58
N TRP A 178 -2.39 -38.27 17.40
CA TRP A 178 -2.10 -36.86 17.27
C TRP A 178 -0.78 -36.55 17.98
N GLU A 179 0.14 -35.96 17.22
CA GLU A 179 1.44 -35.50 17.68
C GLU A 179 1.54 -34.02 17.34
N LEU A 180 1.85 -33.19 18.33
CA LEU A 180 1.87 -31.73 18.18
C LEU A 180 2.91 -31.32 17.13
N GLU A 181 4.12 -31.85 17.25
CA GLU A 181 5.27 -31.63 16.37
C GLU A 181 4.90 -31.92 14.92
N ARG A 182 4.22 -33.04 14.70
CA ARG A 182 3.77 -33.45 13.38
C ARG A 182 2.76 -32.47 12.82
N GLN A 183 1.78 -32.03 13.62
CA GLN A 183 0.80 -31.06 13.15
C GLN A 183 1.42 -29.69 12.87
N LEU A 184 2.31 -29.21 13.75
CA LEU A 184 3.06 -27.97 13.52
C LEU A 184 3.89 -28.06 12.23
N ALA A 185 4.57 -29.19 12.00
CA ALA A 185 5.36 -29.42 10.80
C ALA A 185 4.50 -29.47 9.53
N VAL A 186 3.34 -30.15 9.55
CA VAL A 186 2.43 -30.23 8.39
C VAL A 186 1.81 -28.86 8.09
N LEU A 187 1.31 -28.15 9.11
CA LEU A 187 0.77 -26.80 8.97
C LEU A 187 1.79 -25.83 8.36
N ASN A 188 3.03 -25.88 8.83
CA ASN A 188 4.09 -25.02 8.32
C ASN A 188 4.51 -25.42 6.91
N SER A 189 4.94 -26.68 6.70
CA SER A 189 5.55 -27.11 5.43
C SER A 189 4.57 -27.20 4.25
N GLN A 190 3.30 -27.52 4.49
CA GLN A 190 2.31 -27.70 3.41
C GLN A 190 1.40 -26.50 3.22
N PHE A 191 1.10 -25.76 4.29
CA PHE A 191 0.11 -24.67 4.27
C PHE A 191 0.70 -23.30 4.60
N ASN A 192 2.01 -23.22 4.90
CA ASN A 192 2.69 -21.99 5.34
C ASN A 192 1.95 -21.34 6.54
N ARG A 193 1.46 -22.18 7.47
CA ARG A 193 0.82 -21.76 8.72
C ARG A 193 1.76 -22.03 9.89
N ARG A 194 2.24 -20.95 10.49
CA ARG A 194 3.17 -20.93 11.62
C ARG A 194 2.39 -20.64 12.89
N VAL A 195 2.05 -21.67 13.65
CA VAL A 195 1.27 -21.57 14.89
C VAL A 195 2.11 -22.08 16.05
N LEU A 196 1.97 -21.47 17.23
CA LEU A 196 2.79 -21.68 18.45
C LEU A 196 4.28 -21.34 18.32
N ILE A 197 4.93 -21.79 17.24
CA ILE A 197 6.35 -21.57 16.94
C ILE A 197 6.47 -21.12 15.48
N ASP A 198 7.05 -19.94 15.25
CA ASP A 198 7.36 -19.48 13.89
C ASP A 198 8.72 -20.00 13.45
N LEU A 199 8.70 -21.14 12.74
CA LEU A 199 9.90 -21.73 12.14
C LEU A 199 9.95 -21.39 10.65
N PHE A 200 11.04 -20.76 10.20
CA PHE A 200 11.20 -20.41 8.79
C PHE A 200 12.66 -20.38 8.35
N ILE A 201 12.87 -20.39 7.03
CA ILE A 201 14.20 -20.29 6.43
C ILE A 201 14.38 -18.86 5.92
N TRP A 202 15.46 -18.22 6.31
CA TRP A 202 15.81 -16.87 5.88
C TRP A 202 17.32 -16.71 5.72
N ASN A 203 17.76 -15.57 5.20
CA ASN A 203 19.18 -15.22 5.12
C ASN A 203 19.77 -15.08 6.55
N ASP A 204 20.99 -15.58 6.74
CA ASP A 204 21.72 -15.37 7.99
C ASP A 204 22.10 -13.89 8.11
N ASP A 205 21.65 -13.20 9.17
CA ASP A 205 21.90 -11.75 9.36
C ASP A 205 23.41 -11.42 9.45
N GLN A 206 24.24 -12.39 9.87
CA GLN A 206 25.70 -12.25 9.90
C GLN A 206 26.38 -12.73 8.60
N ASN A 207 25.66 -13.45 7.73
CA ASN A 207 26.18 -13.92 6.45
C ASN A 207 25.06 -14.10 5.41
N SER A 208 24.75 -13.03 4.69
CA SER A 208 23.67 -12.99 3.70
C SER A 208 23.80 -14.00 2.54
N SER A 209 24.97 -14.63 2.37
CA SER A 209 25.21 -15.67 1.34
C SER A 209 24.70 -17.05 1.76
N ARG A 210 24.23 -17.20 3.01
CA ARG A 210 23.72 -18.46 3.56
C ARG A 210 22.28 -18.29 4.03
N HIS A 211 21.56 -19.41 4.05
CA HIS A 211 20.26 -19.50 4.68
C HIS A 211 20.38 -20.33 5.95
N VAL A 212 19.63 -19.94 6.98
CA VAL A 212 19.55 -20.62 8.27
C VAL A 212 18.09 -20.75 8.69
N ILE A 213 17.84 -21.67 9.62
CA ILE A 213 16.53 -21.82 10.25
C ILE A 213 16.42 -20.75 11.33
N TYR A 214 15.36 -19.96 11.26
CA TYR A 214 14.91 -19.06 12.33
C TYR A 214 13.78 -19.71 13.09
N ILE A 215 13.77 -19.47 14.40
CA ILE A 215 12.66 -19.79 15.31
C ILE A 215 12.29 -18.49 16.02
N ASP A 216 11.04 -18.09 15.93
CA ASP A 216 10.53 -16.84 16.51
C ASP A 216 9.15 -17.04 17.15
N GLN A 217 8.67 -16.00 17.83
CA GLN A 217 7.32 -15.95 18.37
C GLN A 217 6.27 -16.06 17.25
N PRO A 218 5.13 -16.75 17.47
CA PRO A 218 4.13 -16.94 16.44
C PRO A 218 3.38 -15.66 16.13
N THR A 219 2.75 -15.62 14.95
CA THR A 219 1.68 -14.67 14.68
C THR A 219 0.44 -15.02 15.50
N LEU A 220 -0.25 -14.00 16.01
CA LEU A 220 -1.51 -14.14 16.73
C LEU A 220 -2.71 -13.96 15.77
N GLY A 221 -3.88 -14.43 16.17
CA GLY A 221 -5.13 -14.30 15.44
C GLY A 221 -5.66 -12.87 15.37
N MET A 222 -5.41 -12.07 16.41
CA MET A 222 -5.66 -10.62 16.41
C MET A 222 -4.42 -9.83 15.98
N PRO A 223 -4.56 -8.59 15.48
CA PRO A 223 -3.47 -7.85 14.83
C PRO A 223 -2.22 -7.59 15.68
N SER A 224 -2.37 -7.52 17.01
CA SER A 224 -1.24 -7.36 17.93
C SER A 224 -1.57 -7.92 19.32
N ARG A 225 -0.53 -8.11 20.15
CA ARG A 225 -0.68 -8.60 21.53
C ARG A 225 -1.56 -7.69 22.40
N GLU A 226 -1.59 -6.38 22.12
CA GLU A 226 -2.35 -5.39 22.89
C GLU A 226 -3.87 -5.64 22.84
N TYR A 227 -4.36 -6.26 21.75
CA TYR A 227 -5.76 -6.64 21.61
C TYR A 227 -6.23 -7.67 22.66
N TYR A 228 -5.31 -8.42 23.26
CA TYR A 228 -5.63 -9.43 24.27
C TYR A 228 -5.77 -8.86 25.69
N PHE A 229 -5.20 -7.67 25.96
CA PHE A 229 -5.08 -7.15 27.33
C PHE A 229 -5.82 -5.82 27.58
N GLN A 230 -5.94 -4.96 26.57
CA GLN A 230 -6.50 -3.62 26.79
C GLN A 230 -8.05 -3.67 26.84
N GLU A 231 -8.67 -2.98 27.80
CA GLU A 231 -10.12 -2.98 28.05
C GLU A 231 -10.89 -1.89 27.29
N ASP A 232 -10.25 -1.24 26.31
CA ASP A 232 -10.85 -0.18 25.51
C ASP A 232 -11.71 -0.73 24.36
N ASN A 233 -11.57 -0.19 23.15
CA ASN A 233 -12.22 -0.73 21.96
C ASN A 233 -11.81 -2.19 21.67
N ASN A 234 -10.70 -2.68 22.24
CA ASN A 234 -10.22 -4.05 22.04
C ASN A 234 -11.16 -5.11 22.62
N HIS A 235 -11.96 -4.81 23.65
CA HIS A 235 -12.97 -5.76 24.15
C HIS A 235 -14.00 -6.12 23.06
N LYS A 236 -14.40 -5.16 22.21
CA LYS A 236 -15.32 -5.42 21.09
C LYS A 236 -14.68 -6.36 20.06
N VAL A 237 -13.38 -6.21 19.81
CA VAL A 237 -12.62 -7.05 18.88
C VAL A 237 -12.47 -8.47 19.44
N ARG A 238 -12.13 -8.63 20.73
CA ARG A 238 -12.09 -9.94 21.40
C ARG A 238 -13.43 -10.66 21.31
N LYS A 239 -14.52 -9.95 21.58
CA LYS A 239 -15.87 -10.49 21.47
C LYS A 239 -16.20 -10.93 20.04
N ALA A 240 -15.91 -10.09 19.04
CA ALA A 240 -16.13 -10.42 17.64
C ALA A 240 -15.26 -11.60 17.17
N TYR A 241 -14.04 -11.73 17.68
CA TYR A 241 -13.15 -12.84 17.38
C TYR A 241 -13.68 -14.17 17.95
N LEU A 242 -14.15 -14.17 19.21
CA LEU A 242 -14.84 -15.33 19.79
C LEU A 242 -16.12 -15.71 19.02
N GLU A 243 -16.90 -14.71 18.63
CA GLU A 243 -18.11 -14.93 17.81
C GLU A 243 -17.77 -15.48 16.42
N PHE A 244 -16.69 -15.03 15.80
CA PHE A 244 -16.19 -15.56 14.53
C PHE A 244 -15.80 -17.02 14.66
N MET A 245 -14.96 -17.37 15.66
CA MET A 245 -14.55 -18.75 15.92
C MET A 245 -15.77 -19.67 16.16
N THR A 246 -16.71 -19.21 16.99
CA THR A 246 -17.96 -19.94 17.30
C THR A 246 -18.81 -20.14 16.05
N SER A 247 -18.93 -19.12 15.20
CA SER A 247 -19.75 -19.17 13.99
C SER A 247 -19.18 -20.14 12.97
N VAL A 248 -17.88 -20.09 12.70
CA VAL A 248 -17.21 -21.00 11.75
C VAL A 248 -17.33 -22.45 12.24
N ALA A 249 -17.06 -22.71 13.52
CA ALA A 249 -17.22 -24.05 14.10
C ALA A 249 -18.68 -24.56 13.96
N THR A 250 -19.66 -23.70 14.27
CA THR A 250 -21.09 -24.06 14.15
C THR A 250 -21.49 -24.36 12.71
N MET A 251 -20.97 -23.61 11.73
CA MET A 251 -21.20 -23.85 10.30
C MET A 251 -20.62 -25.21 9.88
N LEU A 252 -19.37 -25.50 10.23
CA LEU A 252 -18.73 -26.78 9.88
C LEU A 252 -19.41 -27.98 10.55
N ARG A 253 -19.91 -27.84 11.78
CA ARG A 253 -20.71 -28.88 12.44
C ARG A 253 -22.03 -29.11 11.71
N LYS A 254 -22.71 -28.04 11.30
CA LYS A 254 -23.95 -28.10 10.52
C LYS A 254 -23.73 -28.88 9.22
N ASP A 255 -22.69 -28.54 8.47
CA ASP A 255 -22.42 -29.14 7.16
C ASP A 255 -22.04 -30.63 7.26
N GLN A 256 -21.51 -31.04 8.41
CA GLN A 256 -21.22 -32.45 8.74
C GLN A 256 -22.40 -33.18 9.42
N ASN A 257 -23.58 -32.57 9.51
CA ASN A 257 -24.76 -33.10 10.20
C ASN A 257 -24.53 -33.42 11.71
N LEU A 258 -23.68 -32.65 12.38
CA LEU A 258 -23.42 -32.75 13.81
C LEU A 258 -24.34 -31.81 14.63
N SER A 259 -24.50 -32.11 15.93
CA SER A 259 -25.23 -31.24 16.87
C SER A 259 -24.63 -29.84 16.90
N LYS A 260 -25.47 -28.81 16.82
CA LYS A 260 -25.09 -27.39 16.85
C LYS A 260 -25.07 -26.82 18.27
N GLU A 261 -24.76 -27.63 19.27
CA GLU A 261 -24.76 -27.21 20.68
C GLU A 261 -23.87 -25.99 20.91
N SER A 262 -24.49 -24.81 20.83
CA SER A 262 -23.79 -23.53 20.79
C SER A 262 -23.05 -23.22 22.09
N ALA A 263 -23.46 -23.82 23.21
CA ALA A 263 -22.81 -23.63 24.50
C ALA A 263 -21.43 -24.31 24.52
N MET A 264 -21.35 -25.60 24.17
CA MET A 264 -20.10 -26.37 24.09
C MET A 264 -19.12 -25.73 23.09
N VAL A 265 -19.59 -25.38 21.89
CA VAL A 265 -18.74 -24.73 20.88
C VAL A 265 -18.18 -23.41 21.41
N ARG A 266 -19.01 -22.62 22.09
CA ARG A 266 -18.57 -21.34 22.65
C ARG A 266 -17.57 -21.51 23.79
N GLU A 267 -17.74 -22.53 24.63
CA GLU A 267 -16.84 -22.86 25.73
C GLU A 267 -15.46 -23.27 25.20
N GLU A 268 -15.38 -24.23 24.27
CA GLU A 268 -14.10 -24.62 23.65
C GLU A 268 -13.41 -23.45 22.93
N MET A 269 -14.15 -22.58 22.24
CA MET A 269 -13.56 -21.40 21.60
C MET A 269 -13.12 -20.32 22.60
N ALA A 270 -13.72 -20.27 23.80
CA ALA A 270 -13.25 -19.42 24.88
C ALA A 270 -11.93 -19.94 25.46
N GLU A 271 -11.76 -21.27 25.58
CA GLU A 271 -10.48 -21.89 25.96
C GLU A 271 -9.38 -21.60 24.92
N VAL A 272 -9.70 -21.64 23.63
CA VAL A 272 -8.76 -21.23 22.56
C VAL A 272 -8.34 -19.78 22.72
N LEU A 273 -9.29 -18.87 23.00
CA LEU A 273 -8.98 -17.46 23.24
C LEU A 273 -8.11 -17.26 24.49
N GLU A 274 -8.34 -18.03 25.55
CA GLU A 274 -7.52 -18.01 26.76
C GLU A 274 -6.09 -18.49 26.48
N LEU A 275 -5.94 -19.61 25.76
CA LEU A 275 -4.65 -20.11 25.30
C LEU A 275 -3.90 -19.05 24.50
N GLU A 276 -4.58 -18.42 23.54
CA GLU A 276 -3.98 -17.38 22.72
C GLU A 276 -3.61 -16.12 23.51
N THR A 277 -4.37 -15.80 24.56
CA THR A 277 -4.05 -14.73 25.52
C THR A 277 -2.77 -15.05 26.29
N HIS A 278 -2.59 -16.30 26.73
CA HIS A 278 -1.33 -16.73 27.36
C HIS A 278 -0.15 -16.66 26.39
N LEU A 279 -0.34 -17.05 25.12
CA LEU A 279 0.68 -16.90 24.08
C LEU A 279 1.03 -15.42 23.86
N ALA A 280 0.03 -14.54 23.72
CA ALA A 280 0.22 -13.11 23.58
C ALA A 280 1.02 -12.51 24.74
N ASN A 281 0.82 -13.01 25.96
CA ASN A 281 1.55 -12.55 27.15
C ASN A 281 3.01 -12.98 27.11
N ALA A 282 3.30 -14.17 26.56
CA ALA A 282 4.65 -14.68 26.38
C ALA A 282 5.41 -13.98 25.23
N THR A 283 4.70 -13.38 24.26
CA THR A 283 5.34 -12.64 23.16
C THR A 283 6.04 -11.36 23.63
N VAL A 284 7.15 -11.01 22.97
CA VAL A 284 7.90 -9.79 23.29
C VAL A 284 7.24 -8.59 22.58
N PRO A 285 7.04 -7.44 23.27
CA PRO A 285 6.52 -6.22 22.65
C PRO A 285 7.36 -5.75 21.46
N GLN A 286 6.70 -5.21 20.43
CA GLN A 286 7.33 -4.83 19.16
C GLN A 286 8.46 -3.82 19.34
N GLU A 287 8.29 -2.87 20.25
CA GLU A 287 9.27 -1.83 20.56
C GLU A 287 10.59 -2.38 21.14
N LYS A 288 10.55 -3.58 21.74
CA LYS A 288 11.75 -4.27 22.26
C LYS A 288 12.42 -5.16 21.22
N ARG A 289 11.86 -5.25 20.01
CA ARG A 289 12.32 -6.12 18.92
C ARG A 289 12.97 -5.34 17.76
N HIS A 290 13.26 -4.05 17.94
CA HIS A 290 13.89 -3.23 16.91
C HIS A 290 15.42 -3.44 16.81
N ASP A 291 16.07 -3.87 17.89
CA ASP A 291 17.50 -4.18 17.87
C ASP A 291 17.73 -5.59 17.33
N VAL A 292 17.98 -5.68 16.03
CA VAL A 292 18.25 -6.93 15.32
C VAL A 292 19.50 -7.66 15.85
N THR A 293 20.47 -6.93 16.41
CA THR A 293 21.69 -7.55 16.98
C THR A 293 21.36 -8.23 18.30
N ALA A 294 20.54 -7.60 19.13
CA ALA A 294 20.08 -8.17 20.38
C ALA A 294 19.16 -9.39 20.18
N LEU A 295 18.42 -9.45 19.07
CA LEU A 295 17.55 -10.59 18.74
C LEU A 295 18.30 -11.79 18.15
N TYR A 296 19.49 -11.58 17.59
CA TYR A 296 20.23 -12.64 16.91
C TYR A 296 20.92 -13.57 17.90
N HIS A 297 20.36 -14.76 18.09
CA HIS A 297 20.89 -15.80 18.96
C HIS A 297 21.12 -17.10 18.18
N ARG A 298 22.33 -17.25 17.63
CA ARG A 298 22.73 -18.46 16.92
C ARG A 298 23.06 -19.59 17.89
N MET A 299 22.47 -20.74 17.67
CA MET A 299 22.73 -21.99 18.39
C MET A 299 22.58 -23.18 17.45
N ASP A 300 23.12 -24.34 17.82
CA ASP A 300 22.78 -25.60 17.16
C ASP A 300 21.51 -26.23 17.76
N LEU A 301 21.02 -27.31 17.15
CA LEU A 301 19.80 -27.97 17.59
C LEU A 301 19.93 -28.65 18.96
N MET A 302 21.14 -29.07 19.34
CA MET A 302 21.39 -29.71 20.63
C MET A 302 21.29 -28.66 21.75
N GLU A 303 21.95 -27.53 21.56
CA GLU A 303 21.87 -26.39 22.47
C GLU A 303 20.43 -25.85 22.58
N LEU A 304 19.70 -25.77 21.47
CA LEU A 304 18.28 -25.39 21.48
C LEU A 304 17.46 -26.34 22.36
N GLN A 305 17.63 -27.65 22.20
CA GLN A 305 16.91 -28.66 22.97
C GLN A 305 17.26 -28.62 24.46
N GLU A 306 18.52 -28.36 24.80
CA GLU A 306 18.95 -28.23 26.19
C GLU A 306 18.38 -26.98 26.87
N ARG A 307 18.38 -25.83 26.17
CA ARG A 307 17.91 -24.54 26.71
C ARG A 307 16.39 -24.42 26.77
N PHE A 308 15.71 -24.96 25.76
CA PHE A 308 14.27 -24.80 25.56
C PHE A 308 13.53 -26.14 25.51
N GLY A 309 14.05 -27.15 26.20
CA GLY A 309 13.47 -28.48 26.25
C GLY A 309 11.99 -28.43 26.63
N LEU A 310 11.12 -28.70 25.66
CA LEU A 310 9.69 -28.72 25.88
C LEU A 310 9.32 -30.04 26.56
N LYS A 311 9.12 -30.01 27.89
CA LYS A 311 8.60 -31.17 28.63
C LYS A 311 7.23 -31.54 28.03
N GLY A 312 7.14 -32.73 27.42
CA GLY A 312 5.90 -33.25 26.81
C GLY A 312 5.94 -33.42 25.29
N PHE A 313 7.03 -33.03 24.63
CA PHE A 313 7.29 -33.34 23.23
C PHE A 313 8.02 -34.69 23.18
N SER A 314 7.36 -35.72 22.65
CA SER A 314 7.91 -37.09 22.64
C SER A 314 8.93 -37.23 21.53
N VAL A 315 10.18 -37.55 21.91
CA VAL A 315 11.19 -38.13 21.01
C VAL A 315 10.88 -39.61 20.78
#